data_AF-A0A1V2PFH7-F1
#
_entry.id   AF-A0A1V2PFH7-F1
#
_cell.length_a   1.000
_cell.length_b   1.000
_cell.length_c   1.000
_cell.angle_alpha   90.00
_cell.angle_beta   90.00
_cell.angle_gamma   90.00
#
_symmetry.space_group_name_H-M   'P 1'
#
loop_
_entity.id
_entity.type
_entity.pdbx_description
1 polymer ?
#
loop_
_entity_poly.entity_id
_entity_poly.type
_entity_poly.pdbx_seq_one_letter_code
_entity_poly.pdbx_strand_id
1 'polypeptide(L)' 'MTRYAAATLWREITYLAYHLHWGLDQLLDLEHGDRVTLLEEVSTLNERFWQGIGGGNGE' A
#
# COMPACT_ATOMS: atom_id res chain seq x y z
N MET A 1 5.97 -13.48 -20.54
CA MET A 1 5.83 -13.75 -19.09
C MET A 1 6.90 -12.97 -18.35
N THR A 2 6.64 -11.70 -18.09
CA THR A 2 7.50 -10.84 -17.27
C THR A 2 7.40 -11.36 -15.84
N ARG A 3 8.45 -12.04 -15.37
CA ARG A 3 8.56 -12.51 -13.99
C ARG A 3 8.34 -11.30 -13.08
N TYR A 4 7.31 -11.34 -12.23
CA TYR A 4 7.11 -10.30 -11.23
C TYR A 4 8.41 -10.16 -10.45
N ALA A 5 9.08 -9.02 -10.54
CA ALA A 5 10.38 -8.86 -9.92
C ALA A 5 10.18 -8.99 -8.42
N ALA A 6 10.94 -9.88 -7.77
CA ALA A 6 10.83 -10.11 -6.33
C ALA A 6 10.94 -8.79 -5.53
N ALA A 7 11.72 -7.83 -6.03
CA ALA A 7 11.82 -6.49 -5.47
C ALA A 7 10.49 -5.69 -5.49
N THR A 8 9.68 -5.83 -6.54
CA THR A 8 8.36 -5.19 -6.63
C THR A 8 7.42 -5.77 -5.58
N LEU A 9 7.33 -7.11 -5.50
CA LEU A 9 6.50 -7.78 -4.50
C LEU A 9 6.88 -7.37 -3.08
N TRP A 10 8.17 -7.33 -2.77
CA TRP A 10 8.67 -6.89 -1.46
C TRP A 10 8.23 -5.47 -1.10
N ARG A 11 8.20 -4.56 -2.09
CA ARG A 11 7.73 -3.19 -1.89
C ARG A 11 6.24 -3.14 -1.59
N GLU A 12 5.43 -3.86 -2.36
CA GLU A 12 3.97 -3.94 -2.17
C GLU A 12 3.62 -4.45 -0.76
N ILE A 13 4.16 -5.62 -0.39
CA ILE A 13 3.82 -6.24 0.90
C ILE A 13 4.35 -5.42 2.08
N THR A 14 5.50 -4.76 1.94
CA THR A 14 6.03 -3.91 3.02
C THR A 14 5.18 -2.66 3.22
N TYR A 15 4.75 -2.02 2.13
CA TYR A 15 3.87 -0.86 2.19
C TYR A 15 2.55 -1.22 2.88
N LEU A 16 1.91 -2.32 2.44
CA LEU A 16 0.66 -2.78 3.04
C LEU A 16 0.84 -3.22 4.50
N ALA A 17 1.90 -3.95 4.84
CA ALA A 17 2.16 -4.35 6.22
C ALA A 17 2.36 -3.14 7.14
N TYR A 18 3.03 -2.09 6.66
CA TYR A 18 3.24 -0.87 7.42
C TYR A 18 1.94 -0.12 7.70
N HIS A 19 1.05 0.00 6.70
CA HIS A 19 -0.18 0.78 6.82
C HIS A 19 -1.37 0.01 7.42
N LEU A 20 -1.45 -1.30 7.18
CA LEU A 20 -2.55 -2.14 7.65
C LEU A 20 -2.22 -2.91 8.94
N HIS A 21 -0.94 -2.97 9.30
CA HIS A 21 -0.42 -3.77 10.42
C HIS A 21 -0.73 -5.27 10.32
N TRP A 22 -0.97 -5.76 9.10
CA TRP A 22 -1.17 -7.18 8.82
C TRP A 22 0.17 -7.93 8.72
N GLY A 23 0.13 -9.25 8.97
CA GLY A 23 1.28 -10.13 8.80
C GLY A 23 1.65 -10.33 7.32
N LEU A 24 2.92 -10.64 7.05
CA LEU A 24 3.40 -10.88 5.68
C LEU A 24 2.74 -12.11 5.05
N ASP A 25 2.51 -13.14 5.84
CA ASP A 25 1.82 -14.38 5.51
C ASP A 25 0.41 -14.10 4.95
N GLN A 26 -0.38 -13.26 5.62
CA GLN A 26 -1.70 -12.85 5.12
C GLN A 26 -1.60 -12.08 3.79
N LEU A 27 -0.61 -11.20 3.63
CA LEU A 27 -0.44 -10.39 2.41
C LEU A 27 0.08 -11.20 1.21
N LEU A 28 0.87 -12.24 1.46
CA LEU A 28 1.38 -13.16 0.46
C LEU A 28 0.30 -14.13 -0.04
N ASP A 29 -0.72 -14.40 0.76
CA ASP A 29 -1.85 -15.26 0.42
C ASP A 29 -2.90 -14.54 -0.47
N LEU A 30 -2.84 -13.21 -0.56
CA LEU A 30 -3.70 -12.42 -1.43
C LEU A 30 -3.45 -12.72 -2.91
N GLU A 31 -4.55 -12.82 -3.67
CA GLU A 31 -4.47 -12.79 -5.12
C GLU A 31 -3.77 -11.52 -5.60
N HIS A 32 -3.06 -11.62 -6.72
CA HIS A 32 -2.28 -10.50 -7.22
C HIS A 32 -3.15 -9.24 -7.46
N GLY A 33 -4.35 -9.42 -8.00
CA GLY A 33 -5.29 -8.32 -8.26
C GLY A 33 -5.80 -7.65 -6.99
N ASP A 34 -6.12 -8.44 -5.96
CA ASP A 34 -6.57 -7.93 -4.67
C ASP A 34 -5.46 -7.11 -4.00
N ARG A 35 -4.22 -7.60 -4.03
CA ARG A 35 -3.07 -6.86 -3.50
C ARG A 35 -2.84 -5.53 -4.22
N VAL A 36 -2.96 -5.51 -5.55
CA VAL A 36 -2.85 -4.27 -6.34
C VAL A 36 -3.96 -3.29 -5.97
N THR A 37 -5.20 -3.76 -5.86
CA THR A 37 -6.36 -2.92 -5.48
C THR A 37 -6.16 -2.32 -4.09
N LEU A 38 -5.74 -3.12 -3.11
CA LEU A 38 -5.43 -2.64 -1.77
C LEU A 38 -4.31 -1.60 -1.76
N LEU A 39 -3.27 -1.80 -2.59
CA LEU A 39 -2.16 -0.86 -2.70
C LEU A 39 -2.64 0.52 -3.18
N GLU A 40 -3.51 0.55 -4.20
CA GLU A 40 -4.06 1.79 -4.76
C GLU A 40 -4.95 2.53 -3.75
N GLU A 41 -5.85 1.81 -3.08
CA GLU A 41 -6.77 2.40 -2.09
C GLU A 41 -6.03 2.95 -0.86
N VAL A 42 -5.10 2.17 -0.30
CA VAL A 42 -4.30 2.62 0.86
C VAL A 42 -3.42 3.81 0.50
N SER A 43 -2.82 3.82 -0.69
CA SER A 43 -2.02 4.95 -1.17
C SER A 43 -2.86 6.22 -1.30
N THR A 44 -4.05 6.11 -1.89
CA THR A 44 -4.99 7.23 -2.04
C THR A 44 -5.42 7.80 -0.68
N LEU A 45 -5.72 6.94 0.30
CA LEU A 45 -6.07 7.37 1.66
C LEU A 45 -4.92 8.09 2.35
N ASN A 46 -3.69 7.54 2.23
CA ASN A 46 -2.50 8.15 2.81
C ASN A 46 -2.21 9.52 2.19
N GLU A 47 -2.32 9.67 0.87
CA GLU A 47 -2.15 10.95 0.18
C GLU A 47 -3.17 12.00 0.66
N ARG A 48 -4.45 11.62 0.76
CA ARG A 48 -5.51 12.50 1.27
C ARG A 48 -5.28 12.92 2.72
N PHE A 49 -4.81 12.00 3.56
CA PHE A 49 -4.47 12.31 4.95
C PHE A 49 -3.39 13.39 5.04
N TRP A 50 -2.31 13.25 4.25
CA TRP A 50 -1.24 14.26 4.21
C TRP A 50 -1.69 15.60 3.62
N GLN A 51 -2.55 15.59 2.62
CA GLN A 51 -3.15 16.83 2.08
C GLN A 51 -4.01 17.55 3.13
N GLY A 52 -4.79 16.82 3.93
CA GLY A 52 -5.57 17.38 5.02
C GLY A 52 -4.72 17.97 6.14
N ILE A 53 -3.57 17.38 6.45
CA ILE A 53 -2.62 17.90 7.44
C ILE A 53 -1.88 19.14 6.90
N GLY A 54 -1.47 19.12 5.63
CA GLY A 54 -0.75 20.24 5.00
C GLY A 54 -1.61 21.49 4.77
N GLY A 55 -2.93 21.33 4.63
CA GLY A 55 -3.88 22.42 4.44
C GLY A 55 -4.33 23.14 5.72
N GLY A 56 -3.96 22.65 6.91
CA GLY A 56 -4.41 23.20 8.20
C GLY A 56 -3.53 24.29 8.82
N ASN A 57 -2.40 24.65 8.19
CA ASN A 57 -1.51 25.70 8.66
C ASN A 57 -1.53 26.87 7.68
N GLY A 58 -2.61 27.66 7.68
CA GLY A 58 -2.68 28.78 6.76
C GLY A 58 -3.93 29.65 6.76
N GLU A 59 -4.77 29.67 7.81
CA GLU A 59 -5.76 30.75 8.05
C GLU A 59 -5.96 30.97 9.56
#